data_AF-A0AAV0PEN0-F1
#
_entry.id   AF-A0AAV0PEN0-F1
#
_cell.length_a   1.000
_cell.length_b   1.000
_cell.length_c   1.000
_cell.angle_alpha   90.00
_cell.angle_beta   90.00
_cell.angle_gamma   90.00
#
_symmetry.space_group_name_H-M   'P 1'
#
loop_
_entity.id
_entity.type
_entity.pdbx_description
1 polymer ?
#
loop_
_entity_poly.entity_id
_entity_poly.type
_entity_poly.pdbx_seq_one_letter_code
_entity_poly.pdbx_strand_id
1 'polypeptide(L)'
;NGAGGNPPVSLVEFTLAADPTTGNDFYDVSLVDGFNLPVSVAPSGGTGRNCTTSSCHGNVNAVCPAELAVKGADGSVIACYCCTGIYASPATCRPSTYSEIFKGQCPQAYSYAYDDTTSTFSCGGGANYAIVFCPSN
;
A
#
# COMPACT_ATOMS: atom_id res chain seq x y z
N ASN A 1 8.88 12.53 13.04
CA ASN A 1 7.79 11.66 12.53
C ASN A 1 6.84 12.54 11.74
N GLY A 2 6.65 12.26 10.45
CA GLY A 2 5.61 12.94 9.66
C GLY A 2 4.23 12.52 10.15
N ALA A 3 3.25 13.43 10.12
CA ALA A 3 1.86 13.02 10.29
C ALA A 3 1.45 12.22 9.04
N GLY A 4 0.88 11.03 9.24
CA GLY A 4 0.30 10.26 8.13
C GLY A 4 -0.80 11.06 7.43
N GLY A 5 -1.04 10.76 6.15
CA GLY A 5 -2.20 11.32 5.44
C GLY A 5 -3.49 10.92 6.14
N ASN A 6 -4.53 11.78 6.09
CA ASN A 6 -5.83 11.41 6.64
C ASN A 6 -6.44 10.26 5.81
N PRO A 7 -6.72 9.09 6.40
CA PRO A 7 -7.34 7.98 5.69
C PRO A 7 -8.74 8.32 5.14
N PRO A 8 -9.19 7.71 4.03
CA PRO A 8 -8.48 6.69 3.25
C PRO A 8 -7.38 7.23 2.31
N VAL A 9 -6.20 6.61 2.35
CA VAL A 9 -5.04 7.01 1.55
C VAL A 9 -4.17 5.79 1.19
N SER A 10 -3.82 5.66 -0.09
CA SER A 10 -2.80 4.71 -0.52
C SER A 10 -1.42 5.18 -0.05
N LEU A 11 -0.66 4.32 0.62
CA LEU A 11 0.64 4.65 1.18
C LEU A 11 1.79 4.01 0.40
N VAL A 12 2.92 4.71 0.36
CA VAL A 12 4.22 4.14 0.04
C VAL A 12 5.10 4.31 1.27
N GLU A 13 5.51 3.19 1.86
CA GLU A 13 6.23 3.17 3.13
C GLU A 13 7.70 2.84 2.88
N PHE A 14 8.60 3.46 3.65
CA PHE A 14 10.04 3.24 3.56
C PHE A 14 10.65 3.15 4.96
N THR A 15 11.55 2.18 5.13
CA THR A 15 12.54 2.14 6.20
C THR A 15 13.91 2.05 5.55
N LEU A 16 14.65 3.15 5.52
CA LEU A 16 15.96 3.21 4.88
C LEU A 16 17.06 2.74 5.83
N ALA A 17 18.04 2.02 5.30
CA ALA A 17 19.23 1.61 6.03
C ALA A 17 20.05 2.84 6.45
N ALA A 18 20.53 2.84 7.69
CA ALA A 18 21.43 3.88 8.18
C ALA A 18 22.77 3.89 7.44
N ASP A 19 23.24 2.72 7.01
CA ASP A 19 24.41 2.54 6.14
C ASP A 19 24.00 1.75 4.89
N PRO A 20 23.97 2.39 3.71
CA PRO A 20 23.54 1.74 2.47
C PRO A 20 24.51 0.65 1.98
N THR A 21 25.72 0.57 2.54
CA THR A 21 26.72 -0.44 2.15
C THR A 21 26.58 -1.76 2.91
N THR A 22 25.96 -1.73 4.09
CA THR A 22 25.83 -2.89 4.99
C THR A 22 24.38 -3.24 5.34
N GLY A 23 23.45 -2.30 5.18
CA GLY A 23 22.03 -2.48 5.46
C GLY A 23 21.16 -2.61 4.21
N ASN A 24 19.90 -3.00 4.45
CA ASN A 24 18.86 -3.04 3.44
C ASN A 24 17.80 -1.98 3.75
N ASP A 25 17.37 -1.29 2.71
CA ASP A 25 16.12 -0.54 2.74
C ASP A 25 14.95 -1.52 2.67
N PHE A 26 13.85 -1.21 3.36
CA PHE A 26 12.58 -1.91 3.26
C PHE A 26 11.53 -0.95 2.76
N TYR A 27 10.67 -1.41 1.85
CA TYR A 27 9.65 -0.57 1.24
C TYR A 27 8.47 -1.39 0.75
N ASP A 28 7.33 -0.74 0.62
CA ASP A 28 6.09 -1.36 0.15
C ASP A 28 5.04 -0.31 -0.26
N VAL A 29 4.04 -0.77 -1.01
CA VAL A 29 2.75 -0.10 -1.15
C VAL A 29 1.78 -0.71 -0.13
N SER A 30 1.11 0.15 0.63
CA SER A 30 0.23 -0.25 1.72
C SER A 30 -1.16 0.37 1.59
N LEU A 31 -2.17 -0.47 1.71
CA LEU A 31 -3.59 -0.09 1.69
C LEU A 31 -4.26 -0.32 3.05
N VAL A 32 -3.45 -0.46 4.11
CA VAL A 32 -3.93 -0.58 5.51
C VAL A 32 -4.80 0.62 5.88
N ASP A 33 -4.39 1.81 5.44
CA ASP A 33 -5.12 3.06 5.60
C ASP A 33 -6.11 3.32 4.45
N GLY A 34 -6.52 2.29 3.72
CA GLY A 34 -7.45 2.39 2.60
C GLY A 34 -6.78 2.72 1.27
N PHE A 35 -7.61 3.04 0.29
CA PHE A 35 -7.18 3.34 -1.08
C PHE A 35 -7.86 4.62 -1.55
N ASN A 36 -7.12 5.51 -2.19
CA ASN A 36 -7.67 6.65 -2.92
C ASN A 36 -7.23 6.66 -4.39
N LEU A 37 -5.99 6.28 -4.68
CA LEU A 37 -5.43 6.22 -6.02
C LEU A 37 -4.41 5.08 -6.19
N PRO A 38 -4.26 4.51 -7.40
CA PRO A 38 -3.23 3.52 -7.69
C PRO A 38 -1.83 4.13 -7.52
N VAL A 39 -0.88 3.37 -6.96
CA VAL A 39 0.49 3.83 -6.73
C VAL A 39 1.47 2.66 -6.83
N SER A 40 2.69 2.93 -7.27
CA SER A 40 3.81 1.99 -7.22
C SER A 40 5.10 2.64 -6.74
N VAL A 41 6.00 1.80 -6.24
CA VAL A 41 7.38 2.14 -5.92
C VAL A 41 8.31 1.14 -6.60
N ALA A 42 9.24 1.66 -7.40
CA ALA A 42 10.25 0.86 -8.09
C ALA A 42 11.66 1.31 -7.66
N PRO A 43 12.50 0.40 -7.13
CA PRO A 43 13.91 0.71 -6.90
C PRO A 43 14.66 0.85 -8.24
N SER A 44 15.68 1.70 -8.25
CA SER A 44 16.63 1.88 -9.34
C SER A 44 18.04 1.75 -8.80
N GLY A 45 18.79 0.78 -9.34
CA GLY A 45 20.03 0.32 -8.72
C GLY A 45 19.75 -0.60 -7.52
N GLY A 46 20.75 -0.76 -6.66
CA GLY A 46 20.68 -1.65 -5.51
C GLY A 46 20.75 -3.15 -5.86
N THR A 47 20.66 -3.98 -4.83
CA THR A 47 20.84 -5.43 -4.90
C THR A 47 19.90 -6.15 -3.94
N GLY A 48 19.62 -7.42 -4.23
CA GLY A 48 18.75 -8.25 -3.40
C GLY A 48 17.67 -8.92 -4.23
N ARG A 49 17.25 -10.11 -3.81
CA ARG A 49 16.27 -10.92 -4.54
C ARG A 49 14.89 -10.26 -4.63
N ASN A 50 14.54 -9.46 -3.62
CA ASN A 50 13.27 -8.75 -3.50
C ASN A 50 13.42 -7.24 -3.77
N CYS A 51 14.53 -6.83 -4.40
CA CYS A 51 14.71 -5.44 -4.86
C CYS A 51 13.94 -5.25 -6.18
N THR A 52 12.62 -5.31 -6.10
CA THR A 52 11.69 -5.24 -7.24
C THR A 52 10.55 -4.26 -6.93
N THR A 53 9.70 -4.00 -7.92
CA THR A 53 8.59 -3.06 -7.77
C THR A 53 7.51 -3.60 -6.82
N SER A 54 7.08 -2.77 -5.87
CA SER A 54 5.82 -2.94 -5.14
C SER A 54 4.76 -2.05 -5.79
N SER A 55 3.56 -2.58 -6.05
CA SER A 55 2.55 -1.87 -6.84
C SER A 55 1.12 -2.22 -6.44
N CYS A 56 0.27 -1.19 -6.44
CA CYS A 56 -1.16 -1.29 -6.54
C CYS A 56 -1.62 -0.52 -7.78
N HIS A 57 -1.75 -1.23 -8.91
CA HIS A 57 -2.20 -0.64 -10.18
C HIS A 57 -3.73 -0.71 -10.35
N GLY A 58 -4.39 -1.65 -9.66
CA GLY A 58 -5.84 -1.82 -9.69
C GLY A 58 -6.59 -0.62 -9.11
N ASN A 59 -7.76 -0.33 -9.68
CA ASN A 59 -8.64 0.72 -9.16
C ASN A 59 -9.60 0.13 -8.11
N VAL A 60 -9.20 0.14 -6.85
CA VAL A 60 -10.04 -0.39 -5.74
C VAL A 60 -11.37 0.37 -5.63
N ASN A 61 -11.42 1.65 -5.98
CA ASN A 61 -12.66 2.44 -5.95
C ASN A 61 -13.75 1.85 -6.85
N ALA A 62 -13.38 1.16 -7.94
CA ALA A 62 -14.33 0.56 -8.88
C ALA A 62 -15.06 -0.67 -8.32
N VAL A 63 -14.49 -1.32 -7.30
CA VAL A 63 -15.04 -2.53 -6.66
C VAL A 63 -15.33 -2.31 -5.18
N CYS A 64 -15.26 -1.07 -4.71
CA CYS A 64 -15.44 -0.74 -3.30
C CYS A 64 -16.90 -0.97 -2.86
N PRO A 65 -17.14 -1.78 -1.81
CA PRO A 65 -18.47 -1.93 -1.22
C PRO A 65 -19.04 -0.58 -0.77
N ALA A 66 -20.35 -0.42 -0.89
CA ALA A 66 -21.01 0.86 -0.62
C ALA A 66 -20.81 1.36 0.83
N GLU A 67 -20.68 0.43 1.77
CA GLU A 67 -20.43 0.67 3.19
C GLU A 67 -18.99 1.14 3.49
N LEU A 68 -18.05 0.91 2.57
CA LEU A 68 -16.65 1.32 2.70
C LEU A 68 -16.29 2.52 1.80
N ALA A 69 -17.22 2.92 0.92
CA ALA A 69 -16.99 3.92 -0.09
C ALA A 69 -17.07 5.35 0.47
N VAL A 70 -16.04 6.14 0.20
CA VAL A 70 -16.08 7.59 0.31
C VAL A 70 -16.52 8.16 -1.03
N LYS A 71 -17.56 9.01 -1.01
CA LYS A 71 -18.14 9.57 -2.23
C LYS A 71 -17.76 11.03 -2.44
N GLY A 72 -17.47 11.38 -3.70
CA GLY A 72 -17.33 12.75 -4.16
C GLY A 72 -18.67 13.47 -4.27
N ALA A 73 -18.61 14.77 -4.59
CA ALA A 73 -19.81 15.60 -4.74
C ALA A 73 -20.73 15.14 -5.89
N ASP A 74 -20.17 14.46 -6.89
CA ASP A 74 -20.87 13.86 -8.02
C ASP A 74 -21.44 12.46 -7.71
N GLY A 75 -21.23 11.95 -6.50
CA GLY A 75 -21.65 10.62 -6.07
C GLY A 75 -20.71 9.48 -6.49
N SER A 76 -19.62 9.77 -7.20
CA SER A 76 -18.59 8.78 -7.56
C SER A 76 -17.82 8.31 -6.32
N VAL A 77 -17.35 7.06 -6.34
CA VAL A 77 -16.46 6.56 -5.28
C VAL A 77 -15.05 7.09 -5.53
N ILE A 78 -14.55 7.90 -4.61
CA ILE A 78 -13.23 8.56 -4.71
C ILE A 78 -12.18 7.91 -3.80
N ALA A 79 -12.61 7.14 -2.82
CA ALA A 79 -11.74 6.35 -1.95
C ALA A 79 -12.50 5.20 -1.29
N CYS A 80 -11.77 4.20 -0.80
CA CYS A 80 -12.30 3.01 -0.14
C CYS A 80 -11.57 2.73 1.17
N TYR A 81 -12.29 2.46 2.26
CA TYR A 81 -11.67 2.24 3.58
C TYR A 81 -12.26 1.07 4.37
N CYS A 82 -11.48 0.03 4.66
CA CYS A 82 -11.95 -1.19 5.34
C CYS A 82 -11.68 -1.27 6.85
N CYS A 83 -10.90 -0.37 7.44
CA CYS A 83 -10.51 -0.41 8.87
C CYS A 83 -11.04 0.81 9.67
N THR A 84 -12.34 1.11 9.61
CA THR A 84 -12.93 2.25 10.35
C THR A 84 -13.63 1.86 11.66
N GLY A 85 -13.81 2.84 12.55
CA GLY A 85 -14.65 2.70 13.74
C GLY A 85 -14.19 1.56 14.66
N ILE A 86 -15.07 0.60 14.92
CA ILE A 86 -14.76 -0.56 15.76
C ILE A 86 -13.72 -1.51 15.13
N TYR A 87 -13.38 -1.32 13.84
CA TYR A 87 -12.37 -2.08 13.12
C TYR A 87 -11.03 -1.34 13.01
N ALA A 88 -10.85 -0.19 13.66
CA ALA A 88 -9.65 0.65 13.53
C ALA A 88 -8.39 0.14 14.24
N SER A 89 -8.43 -1.02 14.91
CA SER A 89 -7.24 -1.63 15.53
C SER A 89 -6.74 -2.83 14.72
N PRO A 90 -5.44 -3.16 14.76
CA PRO A 90 -4.92 -4.37 14.11
C PRO A 90 -5.60 -5.66 14.59
N ALA A 91 -6.02 -5.74 15.85
CA ALA A 91 -6.72 -6.90 16.39
C ALA A 91 -8.13 -7.07 15.80
N THR A 92 -8.73 -5.98 15.33
CA THR A 92 -10.11 -5.90 14.82
C THR A 92 -10.16 -5.76 13.30
N CYS A 93 -9.14 -5.23 12.63
CA CYS A 93 -8.99 -5.24 11.18
C CYS A 93 -8.34 -6.54 10.71
N ARG A 94 -9.09 -7.63 10.84
CA ARG A 94 -8.67 -8.98 10.46
C ARG A 94 -8.93 -9.26 8.98
N PRO A 95 -8.25 -10.27 8.39
CA PRO A 95 -8.63 -10.82 7.11
C PRO A 95 -10.13 -11.07 7.09
N SER A 96 -10.82 -10.35 6.23
CA SER A 96 -12.26 -10.44 6.01
C SER A 96 -12.51 -10.37 4.51
N THR A 97 -13.76 -10.57 4.10
CA THR A 97 -14.19 -10.35 2.71
C THR A 97 -13.75 -8.98 2.19
N TYR A 98 -13.58 -7.98 3.07
CA TYR A 98 -13.13 -6.64 2.69
C TYR A 98 -11.64 -6.56 2.36
N SER A 99 -10.74 -7.09 3.20
CA SER A 99 -9.30 -7.07 2.88
C SER A 99 -8.98 -7.91 1.63
N GLU A 100 -9.76 -8.96 1.36
CA GLU A 100 -9.64 -9.76 0.14
C GLU A 100 -9.95 -8.97 -1.14
N ILE A 101 -10.84 -7.97 -1.08
CA ILE A 101 -11.09 -7.06 -2.22
C ILE A 101 -9.84 -6.25 -2.55
N PHE A 102 -9.19 -5.70 -1.52
CA PHE A 102 -7.96 -4.91 -1.68
C PHE A 102 -6.83 -5.80 -2.19
N LYS A 103 -6.64 -6.99 -1.63
CA LYS A 103 -5.63 -7.94 -2.07
C LYS A 103 -5.88 -8.46 -3.49
N GLY A 104 -7.15 -8.65 -3.85
CA GLY A 104 -7.53 -9.09 -5.20
C GLY A 104 -7.23 -8.04 -6.27
N GLN A 105 -7.37 -6.75 -5.96
CA GLN A 105 -7.01 -5.67 -6.88
C GLN A 105 -5.50 -5.38 -6.88
N CYS A 106 -4.85 -5.55 -5.74
CA CYS A 106 -3.45 -5.19 -5.55
C CYS A 106 -2.69 -6.33 -4.82
N PRO A 107 -2.36 -7.43 -5.52
CA PRO A 107 -1.74 -8.61 -4.90
C PRO A 107 -0.37 -8.33 -4.28
N GLN A 108 0.36 -7.36 -4.82
CA GLN A 108 1.71 -6.96 -4.38
C GLN A 108 1.70 -5.91 -3.26
N ALA A 109 0.54 -5.39 -2.87
CA ALA A 109 0.39 -4.41 -1.81
C ALA A 109 -0.01 -5.08 -0.50
N TYR A 110 0.35 -4.44 0.63
CA TYR A 110 -0.25 -4.76 1.92
C TYR A 110 -1.74 -4.44 1.89
N SER A 111 -2.58 -5.47 2.03
CA SER A 111 -4.03 -5.29 2.10
C SER A 111 -4.56 -5.13 3.53
N TYR A 112 -3.76 -5.48 4.54
CA TYR A 112 -4.04 -5.32 5.97
C TYR A 112 -2.75 -5.45 6.80
N ALA A 113 -2.80 -5.08 8.09
CA ALA A 113 -1.61 -4.93 8.95
C ALA A 113 -0.77 -6.21 9.19
N TYR A 114 -1.25 -7.39 8.76
CA TYR A 114 -0.52 -8.66 8.86
C TYR A 114 -0.54 -9.46 7.56
N ASP A 115 -0.69 -8.77 6.41
CA ASP A 115 -0.44 -9.38 5.11
C ASP A 115 0.99 -9.95 5.08
N ASP A 116 1.17 -11.06 4.37
CA ASP A 116 2.29 -11.98 4.55
C ASP A 116 3.69 -11.39 4.26
N THR A 117 4.72 -12.22 4.47
CA THR A 117 6.13 -11.93 4.16
C THR A 117 6.43 -11.66 2.67
N THR A 118 5.43 -11.66 1.77
CA THR A 118 5.60 -11.35 0.34
C THR A 118 5.41 -9.87 0.02
N SER A 119 4.89 -9.08 0.97
CA SER A 119 4.60 -7.65 0.75
C SER A 119 5.70 -6.72 1.29
N THR A 120 6.70 -7.24 2.04
CA THR A 120 7.91 -6.47 2.37
C THR A 120 8.97 -6.64 1.29
N PHE A 121 9.28 -5.58 0.57
CA PHE A 121 10.37 -5.57 -0.40
C PHE A 121 11.64 -5.05 0.27
N SER A 122 12.78 -5.58 -0.14
CA SER A 122 14.06 -5.16 0.43
C SER A 122 15.12 -4.96 -0.64
N CYS A 123 15.88 -3.88 -0.49
CA CYS A 123 16.96 -3.55 -1.40
C CYS A 123 18.18 -3.03 -0.64
N GLY A 124 19.33 -3.68 -0.82
CA GLY A 124 20.61 -3.25 -0.28
C GLY A 124 21.44 -2.49 -1.32
N GLY A 125 22.51 -1.83 -0.89
CA GLY A 125 23.45 -1.15 -1.80
C GLY A 125 23.03 0.25 -2.23
N GLY A 126 22.14 0.91 -1.48
CA GLY A 126 21.76 2.32 -1.68
C GLY A 126 20.96 2.56 -2.96
N ALA A 127 19.79 1.95 -3.07
CA ALA A 127 18.90 2.17 -4.21
C ALA A 127 18.32 3.59 -4.22
N ASN A 128 18.01 4.08 -5.42
CA ASN A 128 17.07 5.19 -5.59
C ASN A 128 15.67 4.64 -5.79
N TYR A 129 14.63 5.47 -5.62
CA TYR A 129 13.24 5.03 -5.72
C TYR A 129 12.42 5.94 -6.62
N ALA A 130 11.67 5.35 -7.55
CA ALA A 130 10.67 6.03 -8.35
C ALA A 130 9.28 5.70 -7.80
N ILE A 131 8.54 6.72 -7.38
CA ILE A 131 7.13 6.60 -6.99
C ILE A 131 6.28 7.09 -8.16
N VAL A 132 5.34 6.26 -8.59
CA VAL A 132 4.45 6.57 -9.72
C VAL A 132 3.01 6.49 -9.24
N PHE A 133 2.28 7.60 -9.38
CA PHE A 133 0.84 7.62 -9.19
C PHE A 133 0.14 7.24 -10.50
N CYS A 134 -0.91 6.43 -10.40
CA CYS A 134 -1.61 5.84 -11.54
C CYS A 134 -0.67 5.08 -12.51
N PRO A 135 0.15 4.13 -12.02
CA PRO A 135 1.05 3.36 -12.88
C PRO A 135 0.28 2.53 -13.91
N SER A 136 0.86 2.39 -15.10
CA SER A 136 0.37 1.48 -16.14
C SER A 136 0.45 0.01 -15.69
N ASN A 137 -0.42 -0.85 -16.24
CA ASN A 137 -0.33 -2.31 -16.12
C ASN A 137 0.88 -2.88 -16.87
#